data_AF-A0A2M6W2Q2-F1
#
_entry.id   AF-A0A2M6W2Q2-F1
#
_cell.length_a   1.000
_cell.length_b   1.000
_cell.length_c   1.000
_cell.angle_alpha   90.00
_cell.angle_beta   90.00
_cell.angle_gamma   90.00
#
_symmetry.space_group_name_H-M   'P 1'
#
loop_
_entity.id
_entity.type
_entity.pdbx_description
1 polymer ?
#
loop_
_entity_poly.entity_id
_entity_poly.type
_entity_poly.pdbx_seq_one_letter_code
_entity_poly.pdbx_strand_id
1 'polypeptide(L)'
;MAVLEDIIRSKEQLLKMGVPTIEKMFARLEPVYNQAKSLDNNNFVDLIDRQTIQMLPTELLTYFVENPDDLVMDGLVSQQMFMIAVATDNVHDVELKPYTNEEFSAVLRGVYPYYDDMVFIHTLRQLLLADDIDERVVGLITTLTPFEELPLPQEMDWDETVIMSLIMQNIWKIFGFLDEQNQRFILQNYFYKSIVLGAPVRFWFKNILASARQSAGYDQVNQFILESIRANKESLPVGAGEPQYRELTKIIDEYFSNIYKEEIDLLAQENYIETIYKGLEEDSPYRNWLREALNIILLLRKKEL
;
A
#
# COMPACT_ATOMS: atom_id res chain seq x y z
N MET A 1 9.74 4.04 -10.40
CA MET A 1 10.04 5.45 -10.75
C MET A 1 11.09 5.59 -11.85
N ALA A 2 12.28 4.97 -11.75
CA ALA A 2 13.31 5.06 -12.81
C ALA A 2 12.78 4.64 -14.20
N VAL A 3 12.05 3.53 -14.29
CA VAL A 3 11.44 3.08 -15.57
C VAL A 3 10.45 4.10 -16.14
N LEU A 4 9.61 4.73 -15.30
CA LEU A 4 8.70 5.79 -15.75
C LEU A 4 9.48 7.01 -16.29
N GLU A 5 10.60 7.37 -15.64
CA GLU A 5 11.49 8.44 -16.15
C GLU A 5 12.07 8.09 -17.52
N ASP A 6 12.51 6.85 -17.71
CA ASP A 6 13.12 6.40 -18.97
C ASP A 6 12.08 6.33 -20.11
N ILE A 7 10.86 5.89 -19.81
CA ILE A 7 9.74 5.90 -20.77
C ILE A 7 9.41 7.34 -21.18
N ILE A 8 9.30 8.26 -20.21
CA ILE A 8 9.02 9.69 -20.48
C ILE A 8 10.13 10.32 -21.33
N ARG A 9 11.40 10.02 -21.04
CA ARG A 9 12.54 10.51 -21.86
C ARG A 9 12.52 9.98 -23.28
N SER A 10 11.94 8.80 -23.50
CA SER A 10 11.85 8.16 -24.82
C SER A 10 10.71 8.70 -25.69
N LYS A 11 9.83 9.56 -25.16
CA LYS A 11 8.63 10.09 -25.83
C LYS A 11 8.86 10.59 -27.25
N GLU A 12 9.85 11.47 -27.46
CA GLU A 12 10.10 12.05 -28.79
C GLU A 12 10.55 11.01 -29.82
N GLN A 13 11.26 9.96 -29.39
CA GLN A 13 11.68 8.87 -30.28
C GLN A 13 10.48 7.98 -30.64
N LEU A 14 9.63 7.69 -29.66
CA LEU A 14 8.44 6.86 -29.84
C LEU A 14 7.37 7.56 -30.69
N LEU A 15 7.15 8.86 -30.50
CA LEU A 15 6.24 9.64 -31.35
C LEU A 15 6.67 9.65 -32.83
N LYS A 16 7.98 9.56 -33.12
CA LYS A 16 8.48 9.45 -34.50
C LYS A 16 8.11 8.13 -35.18
N MET A 17 7.69 7.11 -34.43
CA MET A 17 7.17 5.86 -35.01
C MET A 17 5.80 6.08 -35.68
N GLY A 18 5.13 7.21 -35.42
CA GLY A 18 3.87 7.56 -36.09
C GLY A 18 2.66 6.74 -35.64
N VAL A 19 2.76 6.03 -34.51
CA VAL A 19 1.68 5.19 -33.97
C VAL A 19 0.75 6.05 -33.08
N PRO A 20 -0.55 6.20 -33.40
CA PRO A 20 -1.45 7.08 -32.65
C PRO A 20 -1.70 6.67 -31.18
N THR A 21 -1.53 5.39 -30.84
CA THR A 21 -1.69 4.87 -29.46
C THR A 21 -0.65 5.45 -28.51
N ILE A 22 0.57 5.69 -29.00
CA ILE A 22 1.68 6.28 -28.23
C ILE A 22 1.30 7.67 -27.70
N GLU A 23 0.68 8.52 -28.52
CA GLU A 23 0.26 9.86 -28.11
C GLU A 23 -0.77 9.82 -26.97
N LYS A 24 -1.76 8.93 -27.09
CA LYS A 24 -2.78 8.73 -26.05
C LYS A 24 -2.19 8.18 -24.76
N MET A 25 -1.22 7.26 -24.84
CA MET A 25 -0.52 6.76 -23.66
C MET A 25 0.19 7.91 -22.94
N PHE A 26 0.98 8.73 -23.64
CA PHE A 26 1.70 9.83 -23.01
C PHE A 26 0.78 10.89 -22.42
N ALA A 27 -0.38 11.15 -23.02
CA ALA A 27 -1.39 12.04 -22.46
C ALA A 27 -1.90 11.58 -21.08
N ARG A 28 -1.85 10.26 -20.79
CA ARG A 28 -2.20 9.69 -19.47
C ARG A 28 -0.99 9.53 -18.55
N LEU A 29 0.18 9.20 -19.10
CA LEU A 29 1.40 8.94 -18.34
C LEU A 29 2.04 10.21 -17.77
N GLU A 30 2.04 11.29 -18.54
CA GLU A 30 2.67 12.56 -18.12
C GLU A 30 2.03 13.19 -16.88
N PRO A 31 0.70 13.27 -16.75
CA PRO A 31 0.07 13.74 -15.51
C PRO A 31 0.49 12.94 -14.28
N VAL A 32 0.45 11.60 -14.37
CA VAL A 32 0.85 10.68 -13.29
C VAL A 32 2.33 10.87 -12.93
N TYR A 33 3.19 10.97 -13.94
CA TYR A 33 4.61 11.21 -13.77
C TYR A 33 4.93 12.56 -13.11
N ASN A 34 4.28 13.62 -13.57
CA ASN A 34 4.47 14.97 -13.04
C ASN A 34 3.98 15.05 -11.59
N GLN A 35 2.83 14.44 -11.28
CA GLN A 35 2.33 14.29 -9.91
C GLN A 35 3.38 13.60 -9.05
N ALA A 36 3.89 12.43 -9.46
CA ALA A 36 4.87 11.66 -8.70
C ALA A 36 6.13 12.46 -8.31
N LYS A 37 6.54 13.42 -9.16
CA LYS A 37 7.69 14.30 -8.90
C LYS A 37 7.42 15.43 -7.90
N SER A 38 6.17 15.86 -7.76
CA SER A 38 5.79 16.95 -6.86
C SER A 38 5.39 16.49 -5.45
N LEU A 39 5.29 15.19 -5.21
CA LEU A 39 4.82 14.61 -3.94
C LEU A 39 5.78 14.91 -2.77
N ASP A 40 5.24 15.48 -1.69
CA ASP A 40 5.94 15.73 -0.43
C ASP A 40 5.88 14.49 0.49
N ASN A 41 7.04 14.05 0.97
CA ASN A 41 7.13 12.91 1.91
C ASN A 41 6.52 13.21 3.29
N ASN A 42 6.19 14.46 3.59
CA ASN A 42 5.53 14.86 4.84
C ASN A 42 4.00 14.92 4.72
N ASN A 43 3.45 14.87 3.52
CA ASN A 43 2.01 14.85 3.28
C ASN A 43 1.54 13.39 3.11
N PHE A 44 0.53 12.98 3.88
CA PHE A 44 0.06 11.60 3.86
C PHE A 44 -0.64 11.22 2.54
N VAL A 45 -1.37 12.15 1.92
CA VAL A 45 -2.01 11.94 0.62
C VAL A 45 -0.93 11.72 -0.44
N ASP A 46 0.15 12.48 -0.36
CA ASP A 46 1.28 12.36 -1.27
C ASP A 46 2.05 11.04 -1.07
N LEU A 47 2.16 10.55 0.18
CA LEU A 47 2.71 9.22 0.45
C LEU A 47 1.84 8.12 -0.17
N ILE A 48 0.53 8.22 -0.02
CA ILE A 48 -0.45 7.32 -0.61
C ILE A 48 -0.33 7.32 -2.14
N ASP A 49 -0.35 8.50 -2.77
CA ASP A 49 -0.28 8.64 -4.22
C ASP A 49 1.01 8.03 -4.76
N ARG A 50 2.13 8.22 -4.05
CA ARG A 50 3.40 7.62 -4.41
C ARG A 50 3.33 6.09 -4.40
N GLN A 51 2.74 5.50 -3.36
CA GLN A 51 2.59 4.05 -3.26
C GLN A 51 1.68 3.50 -4.35
N THR A 52 0.54 4.16 -4.60
CA THR A 52 -0.39 3.80 -5.67
C THR A 52 0.31 3.84 -7.04
N ILE A 53 1.05 4.89 -7.36
CA ILE A 53 1.80 5.00 -8.63
C ILE A 53 2.88 3.93 -8.75
N GLN A 54 3.53 3.55 -7.65
CA GLN A 54 4.54 2.49 -7.63
C GLN A 54 3.96 1.09 -7.92
N MET A 55 2.64 0.91 -7.88
CA MET A 55 1.99 -0.35 -8.26
C MET A 55 1.94 -0.56 -9.77
N LEU A 56 2.19 0.45 -10.60
CA LEU A 56 2.21 0.28 -12.06
C LEU A 56 3.26 -0.77 -12.48
N PRO A 57 2.87 -1.84 -13.20
CA PRO A 57 3.79 -2.89 -13.62
C PRO A 57 4.73 -2.35 -14.70
N THR A 58 5.99 -2.18 -14.34
CA THR A 58 7.00 -1.57 -15.20
C THR A 58 7.32 -2.41 -16.44
N GLU A 59 7.19 -3.73 -16.31
CA GLU A 59 7.38 -4.70 -17.39
C GLU A 59 6.29 -4.53 -18.46
N LEU A 60 5.05 -4.28 -18.03
CA LEU A 60 3.93 -4.05 -18.92
C LEU A 60 4.13 -2.78 -19.75
N LEU A 61 4.54 -1.70 -19.09
CA LEU A 61 4.81 -0.42 -19.75
C LEU A 61 5.99 -0.54 -20.73
N THR A 62 7.03 -1.27 -20.35
CA THR A 62 8.20 -1.53 -21.21
C THR A 62 7.79 -2.33 -22.44
N TYR A 63 7.02 -3.41 -22.26
CA TYR A 63 6.53 -4.23 -23.37
C TYR A 63 5.70 -3.41 -24.35
N PHE A 64 4.79 -2.56 -23.87
CA PHE A 64 3.96 -1.72 -24.73
C PHE A 64 4.81 -0.76 -25.56
N VAL A 65 5.85 -0.15 -24.95
CA VAL A 65 6.78 0.73 -25.65
C VAL A 65 7.52 0.00 -26.78
N GLU A 66 7.88 -1.26 -26.57
CA GLU A 66 8.54 -2.10 -27.57
C GLU A 66 7.56 -2.61 -28.65
N ASN A 67 6.27 -2.72 -28.33
CA ASN A 67 5.23 -3.32 -29.18
C ASN A 67 3.95 -2.44 -29.26
N PRO A 68 4.03 -1.20 -29.74
CA PRO A 68 2.94 -0.22 -29.62
C PRO A 68 1.70 -0.52 -30.50
N ASP A 69 1.83 -1.44 -31.46
CA ASP A 69 0.73 -1.89 -32.33
C ASP A 69 -0.09 -3.05 -31.72
N ASP A 70 0.32 -3.59 -30.55
CA ASP A 70 -0.42 -4.61 -29.83
C ASP A 70 -1.64 -4.00 -29.13
N LEU A 71 -2.80 -4.10 -29.78
CA LEU A 71 -4.06 -3.52 -29.30
C LEU A 71 -4.56 -4.12 -27.97
N VAL A 72 -4.19 -5.36 -27.66
CA VAL A 72 -4.57 -5.98 -26.38
C VAL A 72 -3.77 -5.32 -25.25
N MET A 73 -2.48 -5.13 -25.48
CA MET A 73 -1.58 -4.49 -24.52
C MET A 73 -1.85 -2.99 -24.37
N ASP A 74 -2.20 -2.31 -25.47
CA ASP A 74 -2.70 -0.93 -25.43
C ASP A 74 -3.93 -0.81 -24.51
N GLY A 75 -4.89 -1.71 -24.67
CA GLY A 75 -6.10 -1.75 -23.84
C GLY A 75 -5.78 -1.95 -22.36
N LEU A 76 -4.93 -2.92 -22.04
CA LEU A 76 -4.53 -3.23 -20.66
C LEU A 76 -3.77 -2.08 -20.00
N VAL A 77 -2.75 -1.53 -20.66
CA VAL A 77 -2.00 -0.36 -20.16
C VAL A 77 -2.92 0.84 -19.99
N SER A 78 -3.81 1.08 -20.96
CA SER A 78 -4.79 2.16 -20.88
C SER A 78 -5.70 2.05 -19.67
N GLN A 79 -6.20 0.84 -19.37
CA GLN A 79 -7.06 0.58 -18.22
C GLN A 79 -6.31 0.79 -16.91
N GLN A 80 -5.10 0.25 -16.78
CA GLN A 80 -4.30 0.39 -15.56
C GLN A 80 -3.90 1.85 -15.30
N MET A 81 -3.50 2.58 -16.35
CA MET A 81 -3.20 4.00 -16.24
C MET A 81 -4.43 4.83 -15.84
N PHE A 82 -5.59 4.50 -16.38
CA PHE A 82 -6.84 5.16 -15.99
C PHE A 82 -7.18 4.86 -14.52
N MET A 83 -7.04 3.60 -14.09
CA MET A 83 -7.27 3.20 -12.70
C MET A 83 -6.36 3.96 -11.72
N ILE A 84 -5.07 4.07 -12.03
CA ILE A 84 -4.12 4.83 -11.22
C ILE A 84 -4.50 6.32 -11.19
N ALA A 85 -4.85 6.90 -12.33
CA ALA A 85 -5.30 8.28 -12.37
C ALA A 85 -6.54 8.50 -11.49
N VAL A 86 -7.51 7.58 -11.50
CA VAL A 86 -8.68 7.66 -10.61
C VAL A 86 -8.27 7.54 -9.14
N ALA A 87 -7.40 6.58 -8.82
CA ALA A 87 -6.93 6.31 -7.46
C ALA A 87 -6.11 7.47 -6.86
N THR A 88 -5.45 8.28 -7.70
CA THR A 88 -4.66 9.45 -7.28
C THR A 88 -5.37 10.80 -7.49
N ASP A 89 -6.68 10.77 -7.82
CA ASP A 89 -7.51 11.96 -8.10
C ASP A 89 -6.97 12.85 -9.24
N ASN A 90 -6.37 12.22 -10.27
CA ASN A 90 -5.73 12.85 -11.42
C ASN A 90 -6.53 12.64 -12.72
N VAL A 91 -7.86 12.61 -12.62
CA VAL A 91 -8.77 12.49 -13.75
C VAL A 91 -9.54 13.79 -13.93
N HIS A 92 -9.31 14.48 -15.05
CA HIS A 92 -9.88 15.81 -15.28
C HIS A 92 -11.08 15.83 -16.25
N ASP A 93 -11.22 14.80 -17.09
CA ASP A 93 -12.20 14.79 -18.19
C ASP A 93 -13.33 13.76 -18.00
N VAL A 94 -13.40 13.09 -16.85
CA VAL A 94 -14.43 12.10 -16.53
C VAL A 94 -15.08 12.45 -15.20
N GLU A 95 -16.38 12.73 -15.22
CA GLU A 95 -17.17 12.94 -14.01
C GLU A 95 -17.54 11.57 -13.42
N LEU A 96 -16.75 11.10 -12.45
CA LEU A 96 -17.09 9.93 -11.64
C LEU A 96 -17.86 10.40 -10.41
N LYS A 97 -19.04 9.82 -10.17
CA LYS A 97 -19.84 10.11 -8.97
C LYS A 97 -19.56 9.05 -7.91
N PRO A 98 -19.09 9.40 -6.71
CA PRO A 98 -18.90 8.44 -5.64
C PRO A 98 -20.19 7.71 -5.29
N TYR A 99 -20.08 6.45 -4.89
CA TYR A 99 -21.21 5.71 -4.34
C TYR A 99 -21.75 6.42 -3.09
N THR A 100 -23.07 6.49 -3.01
CA THR A 100 -23.77 6.84 -1.77
C THR A 100 -23.51 5.79 -0.68
N ASN A 101 -23.81 6.11 0.58
CA ASN A 101 -23.63 5.17 1.69
C ASN A 101 -24.39 3.86 1.49
N GLU A 102 -25.60 3.94 0.93
CA GLU A 102 -26.46 2.78 0.64
C GLU A 102 -25.85 1.88 -0.45
N GLU A 103 -25.37 2.49 -1.54
CA GLU A 103 -24.73 1.78 -2.66
C GLU A 103 -23.42 1.16 -2.22
N PHE A 104 -22.57 1.92 -1.52
CA PHE A 104 -21.30 1.42 -1.00
C PHE A 104 -21.52 0.23 -0.06
N SER A 105 -22.48 0.34 0.87
CA SER A 105 -22.83 -0.77 1.77
C SER A 105 -23.42 -1.98 1.02
N ALA A 106 -24.10 -1.76 -0.10
CA ALA A 106 -24.60 -2.85 -0.95
C ALA A 106 -23.44 -3.52 -1.72
N VAL A 107 -22.47 -2.74 -2.20
CA VAL A 107 -21.25 -3.23 -2.86
C VAL A 107 -20.45 -4.10 -1.90
N LEU A 108 -20.15 -3.62 -0.69
CA LEU A 108 -19.39 -4.37 0.31
C LEU A 108 -20.06 -5.69 0.73
N ARG A 109 -21.39 -5.77 0.63
CA ARG A 109 -22.16 -6.99 0.94
C ARG A 109 -22.33 -7.93 -0.26
N GLY A 110 -21.83 -7.57 -1.44
CA GLY A 110 -21.99 -8.35 -2.66
C GLY A 110 -23.44 -8.42 -3.17
N VAL A 111 -24.27 -7.44 -2.81
CA VAL A 111 -25.70 -7.40 -3.20
C VAL A 111 -26.04 -6.25 -4.16
N TYR A 112 -25.04 -5.46 -4.57
CA TYR A 112 -25.25 -4.37 -5.51
C TYR A 112 -25.22 -4.88 -6.95
N PRO A 113 -26.27 -4.61 -7.76
CA PRO A 113 -26.41 -5.18 -9.09
C PRO A 113 -25.43 -4.62 -10.13
N TYR A 114 -24.81 -3.46 -9.87
CA TYR A 114 -23.93 -2.76 -10.81
C TYR A 114 -22.67 -2.25 -10.10
N TYR A 115 -21.72 -3.14 -9.86
CA TYR A 115 -20.41 -2.77 -9.35
C TYR A 115 -19.50 -2.29 -10.50
N ASP A 116 -18.85 -1.14 -10.33
CA ASP A 116 -17.89 -0.54 -11.26
C ASP A 116 -16.60 -0.19 -10.50
N ASP A 117 -15.48 -0.78 -10.89
CA ASP A 117 -14.18 -0.62 -10.21
C ASP A 117 -13.73 0.84 -10.17
N MET A 118 -13.96 1.61 -11.24
CA MET A 118 -13.51 3.00 -11.32
C MET A 118 -14.34 3.86 -10.37
N VAL A 119 -15.66 3.63 -10.31
CA VAL A 119 -16.54 4.30 -9.34
C VAL A 119 -16.18 3.89 -7.91
N PHE A 120 -15.86 2.63 -7.67
CA PHE A 120 -15.46 2.14 -6.35
C PHE A 120 -14.14 2.74 -5.88
N ILE A 121 -13.11 2.71 -6.72
CA ILE A 121 -11.79 3.32 -6.47
C ILE A 121 -11.95 4.82 -6.25
N HIS A 122 -12.74 5.51 -7.08
CA HIS A 122 -13.02 6.93 -6.88
C HIS A 122 -13.70 7.18 -5.53
N THR A 123 -14.65 6.33 -5.14
CA THR A 123 -15.31 6.41 -3.82
C THR A 123 -14.29 6.26 -2.69
N LEU A 124 -13.43 5.23 -2.74
CA LEU A 124 -12.37 5.01 -1.75
C LEU A 124 -11.40 6.20 -1.67
N ARG A 125 -11.07 6.82 -2.81
CA ARG A 125 -10.24 8.02 -2.84
C ARG A 125 -10.92 9.22 -2.18
N GLN A 126 -12.20 9.46 -2.45
CA GLN A 126 -12.94 10.55 -1.80
C GLN A 126 -13.04 10.34 -0.28
N LEU A 127 -13.16 9.08 0.18
CA LEU A 127 -13.10 8.75 1.61
C LEU A 127 -11.73 9.07 2.25
N LEU A 128 -10.63 8.88 1.51
CA LEU A 128 -9.29 9.27 1.98
C LEU A 128 -9.13 10.78 2.09
N LEU A 129 -9.73 11.55 1.18
CA LEU A 129 -9.63 13.00 1.15
C LEU A 129 -10.59 13.73 2.11
N ALA A 130 -11.63 13.06 2.61
CA ALA A 130 -12.59 13.66 3.54
C ALA A 130 -11.92 14.10 4.85
N ASP A 131 -12.25 15.27 5.38
CA ASP A 131 -11.68 15.74 6.66
C ASP A 131 -12.23 14.96 7.87
N ASP A 132 -13.49 14.50 7.77
CA ASP A 132 -14.19 13.79 8.82
C ASP A 132 -14.17 12.26 8.62
N ILE A 133 -14.43 11.54 9.71
CA ILE A 133 -14.61 10.08 9.68
C ILE A 133 -15.98 9.78 9.07
N ASP A 134 -15.97 9.32 7.83
CA ASP A 134 -17.18 8.87 7.14
C ASP A 134 -17.57 7.46 7.61
N GLU A 135 -18.87 7.24 7.89
CA GLU A 135 -19.42 5.96 8.33
C GLU A 135 -19.11 4.82 7.34
N ARG A 136 -18.95 5.12 6.04
CA ARG A 136 -18.55 4.13 5.02
C ARG A 136 -17.20 3.49 5.35
N VAL A 137 -16.26 4.22 5.96
CA VAL A 137 -14.94 3.69 6.31
C VAL A 137 -15.04 2.65 7.43
N VAL A 138 -16.00 2.79 8.35
CA VAL A 138 -16.26 1.77 9.38
C VAL A 138 -16.76 0.47 8.74
N GLY A 139 -17.58 0.57 7.70
CA GLY A 139 -18.05 -0.57 6.90
C GLY A 139 -16.92 -1.37 6.25
N LEU A 140 -15.80 -0.75 5.88
CA LEU A 140 -14.65 -1.44 5.30
C LEU A 140 -14.01 -2.47 6.24
N ILE A 141 -14.07 -2.27 7.56
CA ILE A 141 -13.51 -3.25 8.50
C ILE A 141 -14.30 -4.56 8.45
N THR A 142 -15.60 -4.47 8.18
CA THR A 142 -16.48 -5.65 8.09
C THR A 142 -16.22 -6.50 6.85
N THR A 143 -15.52 -5.98 5.85
CA THR A 143 -15.12 -6.76 4.67
C THR A 143 -13.80 -7.50 4.87
N LEU A 144 -13.06 -7.20 5.94
CA LEU A 144 -11.83 -7.90 6.26
C LEU A 144 -12.15 -9.26 6.88
N THR A 145 -11.67 -10.34 6.25
CA THR A 145 -11.71 -11.69 6.83
C THR A 145 -10.48 -11.92 7.73
N PRO A 146 -10.56 -12.78 8.77
CA PRO A 146 -9.38 -13.19 9.51
C PRO A 146 -8.31 -13.82 8.60
N PHE A 147 -7.05 -13.70 9.00
CA PHE A 147 -5.80 -13.93 8.26
C PHE A 147 -5.70 -15.12 7.28
N GLU A 148 -6.50 -16.19 7.41
CA GLU A 148 -6.31 -17.45 6.68
C GLU A 148 -6.69 -17.39 5.17
N GLU A 149 -7.22 -16.28 4.65
CA GLU A 149 -7.86 -16.27 3.33
C GLU A 149 -7.38 -15.18 2.34
N LEU A 150 -6.44 -14.31 2.71
CA LEU A 150 -5.96 -13.27 1.79
C LEU A 150 -4.55 -13.56 1.25
N PRO A 151 -4.39 -13.74 -0.08
CA PRO A 151 -3.08 -13.85 -0.72
C PRO A 151 -2.21 -12.62 -0.45
N LEU A 152 -0.90 -12.74 -0.64
CA LEU A 152 -0.03 -11.56 -0.75
C LEU A 152 -0.36 -10.81 -2.04
N PRO A 153 -0.05 -9.51 -2.20
CA PRO A 153 -0.32 -8.78 -3.44
C PRO A 153 0.25 -9.44 -4.71
N GLN A 154 1.37 -10.16 -4.61
CA GLN A 154 1.91 -10.90 -5.75
C GLN A 154 1.07 -12.11 -6.19
N GLU A 155 0.13 -12.53 -5.36
CA GLU A 155 -0.80 -13.64 -5.59
C GLU A 155 -2.22 -13.13 -5.91
N MET A 156 -2.44 -11.81 -5.91
CA MET A 156 -3.69 -11.15 -6.27
C MET A 156 -3.63 -10.60 -7.69
N ASP A 157 -4.79 -10.41 -8.32
CA ASP A 157 -4.83 -9.63 -9.54
C ASP A 157 -4.44 -8.17 -9.25
N TRP A 158 -3.90 -7.48 -10.25
CA TRP A 158 -3.30 -6.15 -10.06
C TRP A 158 -4.32 -5.10 -9.59
N ASP A 159 -5.52 -5.13 -10.17
CA ASP A 159 -6.64 -4.27 -9.79
C ASP A 159 -7.13 -4.56 -8.38
N GLU A 160 -7.25 -5.84 -7.99
CA GLU A 160 -7.55 -6.25 -6.63
C GLU A 160 -6.53 -5.70 -5.63
N THR A 161 -5.24 -5.71 -5.99
CA THR A 161 -4.16 -5.14 -5.18
C THR A 161 -4.33 -3.63 -4.99
N VAL A 162 -4.65 -2.89 -6.05
CA VAL A 162 -4.91 -1.43 -5.97
C VAL A 162 -6.11 -1.14 -5.07
N ILE A 163 -7.20 -1.89 -5.24
CA ILE A 163 -8.41 -1.74 -4.43
C ILE A 163 -8.12 -2.05 -2.96
N MET A 164 -7.46 -3.18 -2.67
CA MET A 164 -7.13 -3.58 -1.31
C MET A 164 -6.17 -2.58 -0.63
N SER A 165 -5.23 -2.00 -1.39
CA SER A 165 -4.37 -0.90 -0.92
C SER A 165 -5.19 0.29 -0.45
N LEU A 166 -6.12 0.79 -1.27
CA LEU A 166 -6.98 1.91 -0.92
C LEU A 166 -7.90 1.61 0.27
N ILE A 167 -8.42 0.38 0.37
CA ILE A 167 -9.18 -0.08 1.55
C ILE A 167 -8.32 0.01 2.80
N MET A 168 -7.11 -0.56 2.77
CA MET A 168 -6.22 -0.56 3.93
C MET A 168 -5.81 0.86 4.33
N GLN A 169 -5.53 1.75 3.37
CA GLN A 169 -5.24 3.15 3.66
C GLN A 169 -6.40 3.86 4.37
N ASN A 170 -7.64 3.61 3.93
CA ASN A 170 -8.84 4.15 4.57
C ASN A 170 -9.00 3.64 6.01
N ILE A 171 -8.78 2.34 6.24
CA ILE A 171 -8.85 1.74 7.58
C ILE A 171 -7.79 2.35 8.50
N TRP A 172 -6.55 2.52 8.02
CA TRP A 172 -5.48 3.11 8.79
C TRP A 172 -5.70 4.58 9.13
N LYS A 173 -6.32 5.35 8.23
CA LYS A 173 -6.72 6.73 8.48
C LYS A 173 -7.58 6.88 9.72
N ILE A 174 -8.49 5.94 9.95
CA ILE A 174 -9.42 5.98 11.10
C ILE A 174 -8.96 5.12 12.28
N PHE A 175 -7.81 4.44 12.17
CA PHE A 175 -7.38 3.43 13.15
C PHE A 175 -7.40 3.94 14.60
N GLY A 176 -6.96 5.17 14.84
CA GLY A 176 -6.96 5.78 16.18
C GLY A 176 -8.33 6.00 16.82
N PHE A 177 -9.41 5.96 16.01
CA PHE A 177 -10.80 6.16 16.44
C PHE A 177 -11.57 4.84 16.56
N LEU A 178 -10.99 3.74 16.11
CA LEU A 178 -11.56 2.41 16.26
C LEU A 178 -11.58 2.00 17.73
N ASP A 179 -12.55 1.17 18.10
CA ASP A 179 -12.52 0.49 19.39
C ASP A 179 -11.31 -0.46 19.50
N GLU A 180 -10.96 -0.82 20.74
CA GLU A 180 -9.79 -1.66 21.02
C GLU A 180 -9.85 -3.02 20.31
N GLN A 181 -11.06 -3.59 20.14
CA GLN A 181 -11.23 -4.89 19.49
C GLN A 181 -10.84 -4.80 18.01
N ASN A 182 -11.33 -3.78 17.31
CA ASN A 182 -11.03 -3.53 15.91
C ASN A 182 -9.56 -3.12 15.72
N GLN A 183 -9.00 -2.28 16.59
CA GLN A 183 -7.57 -1.97 16.55
C GLN A 183 -6.71 -3.23 16.71
N ARG A 184 -7.04 -4.08 17.68
CA ARG A 184 -6.33 -5.34 17.92
C ARG A 184 -6.48 -6.29 16.73
N PHE A 185 -7.66 -6.38 16.12
CA PHE A 185 -7.90 -7.18 14.93
C PHE A 185 -6.99 -6.75 13.77
N ILE A 186 -6.91 -5.45 13.46
CA ILE A 186 -6.04 -4.91 12.41
C ILE A 186 -4.57 -5.19 12.73
N LEU A 187 -4.11 -4.93 13.96
CA LEU A 187 -2.71 -5.17 14.34
C LEU A 187 -2.32 -6.64 14.31
N GLN A 188 -3.25 -7.56 14.60
CA GLN A 188 -2.97 -8.98 14.66
C GLN A 188 -3.05 -9.68 13.29
N ASN A 189 -3.83 -9.14 12.34
CA ASN A 189 -4.10 -9.84 11.08
C ASN A 189 -3.62 -9.08 9.84
N TYR A 190 -3.35 -7.78 9.96
CA TYR A 190 -3.09 -6.90 8.82
C TYR A 190 -1.91 -5.95 9.02
N PHE A 191 -1.14 -6.01 10.11
CA PHE A 191 0.00 -5.11 10.32
C PHE A 191 1.05 -5.18 9.19
N TYR A 192 1.53 -6.38 8.85
CA TYR A 192 2.54 -6.55 7.80
C TYR A 192 1.94 -6.39 6.41
N LYS A 193 0.78 -6.98 6.14
CA LYS A 193 0.02 -6.81 4.90
C LYS A 193 -0.26 -5.36 4.58
N SER A 194 -0.53 -4.53 5.57
CA SER A 194 -0.71 -3.09 5.36
C SER A 194 0.54 -2.40 4.84
N ILE A 195 1.71 -2.77 5.36
CA ILE A 195 3.01 -2.26 4.87
C ILE A 195 3.24 -2.72 3.44
N VAL A 196 2.95 -3.99 3.17
CA VAL A 196 3.08 -4.62 1.84
C VAL A 196 2.14 -3.95 0.82
N LEU A 197 0.93 -3.59 1.23
CA LEU A 197 -0.07 -2.85 0.45
C LEU A 197 0.19 -1.33 0.41
N GLY A 198 1.30 -0.84 0.97
CA GLY A 198 1.68 0.56 0.87
C GLY A 198 0.94 1.51 1.81
N ALA A 199 0.19 1.02 2.81
CA ALA A 199 -0.37 1.89 3.84
C ALA A 199 0.77 2.50 4.69
N PRO A 200 0.77 3.81 4.97
CA PRO A 200 1.84 4.46 5.72
C PRO A 200 1.70 4.21 7.24
N VAL A 201 1.77 2.95 7.67
CA VAL A 201 1.52 2.51 9.05
C VAL A 201 2.33 3.30 10.08
N ARG A 202 3.62 3.55 9.81
CA ARG A 202 4.48 4.35 10.69
C ARG A 202 3.93 5.76 10.91
N PHE A 203 3.45 6.42 9.85
CA PHE A 203 2.86 7.75 9.95
C PHE A 203 1.64 7.76 10.88
N TRP A 204 0.77 6.76 10.75
CA TRP A 204 -0.43 6.66 11.60
C TRP A 204 -0.09 6.39 13.07
N PHE A 205 0.88 5.52 13.36
CA PHE A 205 1.34 5.35 14.73
C PHE A 205 1.95 6.63 15.32
N LYS A 206 2.73 7.39 14.54
CA LYS A 206 3.25 8.69 14.99
C LYS A 206 2.13 9.63 15.43
N ASN A 207 1.08 9.74 14.62
CA ASN A 207 -0.05 10.63 14.92
C ASN A 207 -0.81 10.21 16.18
N ILE A 208 -1.08 8.91 16.32
CA ILE A 208 -1.82 8.38 17.46
C ILE A 208 -1.02 8.53 18.76
N LEU A 209 0.28 8.20 18.71
CA LEU A 209 1.17 8.33 19.85
C LEU A 209 1.41 9.79 20.22
N ALA A 210 1.53 10.70 19.25
CA ALA A 210 1.63 12.13 19.51
C ALA A 210 0.38 12.66 20.24
N SER A 211 -0.81 12.23 19.83
CA SER A 211 -2.06 12.55 20.53
C SER A 211 -2.09 11.97 21.95
N ALA A 212 -1.60 10.74 22.14
CA ALA A 212 -1.53 10.09 23.45
C ALA A 212 -0.50 10.72 24.41
N ARG A 213 0.58 11.35 23.89
CA ARG A 213 1.53 12.13 24.72
C ARG A 213 0.85 13.31 25.40
N GLN A 214 -0.19 13.86 24.79
CA GLN A 214 -0.93 15.00 25.35
C GLN A 214 -1.85 14.58 26.51
N SER A 215 -2.21 13.29 26.62
CA SER A 215 -3.22 12.78 27.56
C SER A 215 -2.67 11.84 28.65
N ALA A 216 -1.34 11.80 28.86
CA ALA A 216 -0.64 10.87 29.77
C ALA A 216 -0.81 9.36 29.44
N GLY A 217 -1.50 9.02 28.34
CA GLY A 217 -1.76 7.64 27.91
C GLY A 217 -0.70 7.04 27.00
N TYR A 218 0.40 7.77 26.70
CA TYR A 218 1.41 7.32 25.74
C TYR A 218 1.94 5.90 26.02
N ASP A 219 2.33 5.62 27.27
CA ASP A 219 2.89 4.32 27.62
C ASP A 219 1.87 3.19 27.46
N GLN A 220 0.60 3.45 27.79
CA GLN A 220 -0.49 2.48 27.64
C GLN A 220 -0.76 2.19 26.17
N VAL A 221 -0.85 3.22 25.32
CA VAL A 221 -1.08 3.07 23.87
C VAL A 221 0.10 2.38 23.20
N ASN A 222 1.33 2.79 23.51
CA ASN A 222 2.54 2.17 22.97
C ASN A 222 2.64 0.68 23.35
N GLN A 223 2.34 0.36 24.61
CA GLN A 223 2.33 -1.02 25.08
C GLN A 223 1.22 -1.85 24.42
N PHE A 224 0.02 -1.29 24.27
CA PHE A 224 -1.09 -1.95 23.57
C PHE A 224 -0.72 -2.30 22.12
N ILE A 225 -0.10 -1.38 21.39
CA ILE A 225 0.34 -1.60 20.01
C ILE A 225 1.38 -2.73 19.96
N LEU A 226 2.41 -2.66 20.82
CA LEU A 226 3.47 -3.68 20.87
C LEU A 226 2.93 -5.07 21.22
N GLU A 227 2.04 -5.18 22.20
CA GLU A 227 1.43 -6.44 22.59
C GLU A 227 0.55 -7.02 21.48
N SER A 228 -0.19 -6.17 20.77
CA SER A 228 -1.04 -6.60 19.66
C SER A 228 -0.21 -7.06 18.46
N ILE A 229 0.90 -6.39 18.14
CA ILE A 229 1.85 -6.85 17.10
C ILE A 229 2.56 -8.16 17.52
N ARG A 230 2.85 -8.35 18.81
CA ARG A 230 3.43 -9.62 19.30
C ARG A 230 2.45 -10.79 19.26
N ALA A 231 1.16 -10.51 19.23
CA ALA A 231 0.10 -11.50 19.03
C ALA A 231 -0.32 -11.61 17.55
N ASN A 232 0.50 -11.10 16.63
CA ASN A 232 0.23 -11.13 15.21
C ASN A 232 0.23 -12.56 14.66
N LYS A 233 -0.66 -12.80 13.70
CA LYS A 233 -0.93 -14.10 13.10
C LYS A 233 -0.37 -14.21 11.68
N GLU A 234 0.20 -13.12 11.17
CA GLU A 234 0.66 -13.06 9.80
C GLU A 234 1.89 -13.94 9.58
N SER A 235 1.95 -14.54 8.41
CA SER A 235 3.08 -15.31 7.92
C SER A 235 3.58 -14.70 6.63
N LEU A 236 4.90 -14.60 6.49
CA LEU A 236 5.55 -14.03 5.31
C LEU A 236 6.39 -15.09 4.59
N PRO A 237 6.52 -14.97 3.26
CA PRO A 237 7.32 -15.90 2.47
C PRO A 237 8.80 -15.69 2.81
N VAL A 238 9.59 -16.76 2.76
CA VAL A 238 11.03 -16.71 3.05
C VAL A 238 11.84 -17.46 1.98
N GLY A 239 13.04 -16.96 1.70
CA GLY A 239 13.93 -17.48 0.66
C GLY A 239 13.56 -17.08 -0.78
N ALA A 240 14.43 -17.45 -1.73
CA ALA A 240 14.28 -17.18 -3.17
C ALA A 240 13.76 -18.39 -3.98
N GLY A 241 13.08 -19.35 -3.33
CA GLY A 241 12.74 -20.66 -3.89
C GLY A 241 11.30 -21.09 -3.60
N GLU A 242 11.09 -22.37 -3.24
CA GLU A 242 9.76 -22.87 -2.86
C GLU A 242 9.15 -22.04 -1.73
N PRO A 243 7.81 -21.82 -1.73
CA PRO A 243 7.14 -20.94 -0.78
C PRO A 243 7.19 -21.55 0.62
N GLN A 244 8.23 -21.22 1.37
CA GLN A 244 8.29 -21.43 2.80
C GLN A 244 7.72 -20.19 3.46
N TYR A 245 6.81 -20.38 4.40
CA TYR A 245 6.25 -19.28 5.17
C TYR A 245 6.75 -19.35 6.62
N ARG A 246 7.03 -18.18 7.19
CA ARG A 246 7.38 -18.04 8.61
C ARG A 246 6.47 -17.02 9.26
N GLU A 247 6.02 -17.34 10.47
CA GLU A 247 5.24 -16.42 11.29
C GLU A 247 6.05 -15.15 11.59
N LEU A 248 5.42 -13.99 11.41
CA LEU A 248 6.02 -12.69 11.67
C LEU A 248 6.50 -12.59 13.11
N THR A 249 5.74 -13.12 14.07
CA THR A 249 6.08 -13.14 15.50
C THR A 249 7.39 -13.86 15.77
N LYS A 250 7.62 -15.03 15.16
CA LYS A 250 8.89 -15.76 15.28
C LYS A 250 10.06 -14.95 14.73
N ILE A 251 9.87 -14.28 13.59
CA ILE A 251 10.91 -13.44 12.97
C ILE A 251 11.24 -12.22 13.85
N ILE A 252 10.23 -11.59 14.43
CA ILE A 252 10.40 -10.48 15.38
C ILE A 252 11.16 -10.95 16.62
N ASP A 253 10.76 -12.06 17.22
CA ASP A 253 11.36 -12.58 18.45
C ASP A 253 12.83 -12.98 18.24
N GLU A 254 13.15 -13.64 17.12
CA GLU A 254 14.53 -13.99 16.76
C GLU A 254 15.41 -12.75 16.54
N TYR A 255 14.91 -11.77 15.78
CA TYR A 255 15.61 -10.52 15.53
C TYR A 255 16.01 -9.81 16.83
N PHE A 256 15.03 -9.68 17.72
CA PHE A 256 15.17 -8.94 18.96
C PHE A 256 15.81 -9.72 20.12
N SER A 257 15.94 -11.04 19.99
CA SER A 257 16.74 -11.85 20.91
C SER A 257 18.24 -11.78 20.57
N ASN A 258 18.58 -11.59 19.30
CA ASN A 258 19.96 -11.54 18.82
C ASN A 258 20.58 -10.14 18.88
N ILE A 259 19.77 -9.08 18.76
CA ILE A 259 20.25 -7.70 18.91
C ILE A 259 20.23 -7.31 20.39
N TYR A 260 21.37 -7.55 21.05
CA TYR A 260 21.61 -7.28 22.46
C TYR A 260 21.82 -5.78 22.79
N LYS A 261 21.80 -4.88 21.80
CA LYS A 261 22.15 -3.47 21.97
C LYS A 261 20.98 -2.56 21.62
N GLU A 262 20.69 -1.61 22.49
CA GLU A 262 19.63 -0.59 22.40
C GLU A 262 19.85 0.44 21.27
N GLU A 263 20.67 0.14 20.26
CA GLU A 263 20.97 1.03 19.12
C GLU A 263 20.42 0.45 17.81
N ILE A 264 20.01 1.32 16.89
CA ILE A 264 19.62 0.88 15.54
C ILE A 264 20.91 0.58 14.78
N ASP A 265 21.38 -0.66 14.88
CA ASP A 265 22.45 -1.14 14.02
C ASP A 265 21.84 -1.52 12.66
N LEU A 266 21.82 -0.55 11.74
CA LEU A 266 21.32 -0.74 10.37
C LEU A 266 22.03 -1.92 9.69
N LEU A 267 23.32 -2.11 9.94
CA LEU A 267 24.07 -3.21 9.37
C LEU A 267 23.60 -4.56 9.96
N ALA A 268 23.34 -4.62 11.28
CA ALA A 268 22.79 -5.81 11.90
C ALA A 268 21.36 -6.12 11.40
N GLN A 269 20.54 -5.09 11.18
CA GLN A 269 19.22 -5.23 10.58
C GLN A 269 19.30 -5.83 9.18
N GLU A 270 20.12 -5.24 8.31
CA GLU A 270 20.31 -5.74 6.96
C GLU A 270 20.81 -7.18 6.98
N ASN A 271 21.89 -7.46 7.73
CA ASN A 271 22.44 -8.81 7.86
C ASN A 271 21.38 -9.84 8.27
N TYR A 272 20.48 -9.49 9.18
CA TYR A 272 19.38 -10.37 9.58
C TYR A 272 18.35 -10.56 8.46
N ILE A 273 17.92 -9.49 7.80
CA ILE A 273 16.99 -9.55 6.66
C ILE A 273 17.59 -10.40 5.53
N GLU A 274 18.90 -10.30 5.27
CA GLU A 274 19.59 -11.13 4.28
C GLU A 274 19.52 -12.62 4.59
N THR A 275 19.51 -12.99 5.88
CA THR A 275 19.40 -14.39 6.30
C THR A 275 18.01 -14.97 6.02
N ILE A 276 16.97 -14.14 6.12
CA ILE A 276 15.59 -14.52 5.82
C ILE A 276 15.37 -14.63 4.30
N TYR A 277 15.90 -13.67 3.56
CA TYR A 277 15.70 -13.52 2.11
C TYR A 277 16.98 -13.83 1.33
N LYS A 278 17.64 -14.92 1.69
CA LYS A 278 18.91 -15.31 1.07
C LYS A 278 18.71 -15.56 -0.43
N GLY A 279 19.47 -14.85 -1.25
CA GLY A 279 19.45 -14.97 -2.71
C GLY A 279 18.44 -14.06 -3.42
N LEU A 280 17.68 -13.24 -2.69
CA LEU A 280 16.93 -12.13 -3.29
C LEU A 280 17.85 -10.91 -3.50
N GLU A 281 17.55 -10.11 -4.53
CA GLU A 281 18.21 -8.84 -4.80
C GLU A 281 18.02 -7.85 -3.64
N GLU A 282 18.99 -6.95 -3.44
CA GLU A 282 19.01 -6.03 -2.29
C GLU A 282 17.80 -5.08 -2.27
N ASP A 283 17.32 -4.69 -3.45
CA ASP A 283 16.18 -3.82 -3.69
C ASP A 283 14.83 -4.57 -3.75
N SER A 284 14.83 -5.88 -3.48
CA SER A 284 13.61 -6.68 -3.43
C SER A 284 12.53 -6.07 -2.52
N PRO A 285 11.27 -5.96 -2.96
CA PRO A 285 10.18 -5.44 -2.14
C PRO A 285 10.04 -6.16 -0.79
N TYR A 286 10.26 -7.48 -0.75
CA TYR A 286 10.19 -8.29 0.47
C TYR A 286 11.16 -7.82 1.56
N ARG A 287 12.39 -7.46 1.17
CA ARG A 287 13.41 -6.90 2.08
C ARG A 287 12.94 -5.54 2.61
N ASN A 288 12.45 -4.67 1.73
CA ASN A 288 11.97 -3.34 2.09
C ASN A 288 10.79 -3.38 3.06
N TRP A 289 9.84 -4.29 2.84
CA TRP A 289 8.68 -4.46 3.73
C TRP A 289 9.06 -4.98 5.10
N LEU A 290 9.93 -5.99 5.18
CA LEU A 290 10.41 -6.51 6.47
C LEU A 290 11.23 -5.45 7.22
N ARG A 291 12.06 -4.68 6.51
CA ARG A 291 12.83 -3.56 7.08
C ARG A 291 11.91 -2.54 7.75
N GLU A 292 10.86 -2.10 7.05
CA GLU A 292 9.92 -1.12 7.62
C GLU A 292 9.18 -1.69 8.84
N ALA A 293 8.74 -2.96 8.78
CA ALA A 293 8.09 -3.61 9.92
C ALA A 293 9.00 -3.67 11.16
N LEU A 294 10.26 -4.12 11.00
CA LEU A 294 11.23 -4.18 12.08
C LEU A 294 11.58 -2.78 12.62
N ASN A 295 11.68 -1.78 11.75
CA ASN A 295 11.93 -0.39 12.14
C ASN A 295 10.79 0.20 12.98
N ILE A 296 9.54 -0.02 12.58
CA ILE A 296 8.37 0.41 13.35
C ILE A 296 8.44 -0.19 14.76
N ILE A 297 8.66 -1.51 14.88
CA ILE A 297 8.70 -2.18 16.18
C ILE A 297 9.86 -1.68 17.04
N LEU A 298 11.05 -1.50 16.45
CA LEU A 298 12.23 -0.98 17.15
C LEU A 298 11.97 0.41 17.72
N LEU A 299 11.39 1.32 16.91
CA LEU A 299 11.04 2.67 17.34
C LEU A 299 9.96 2.68 18.44
N LEU A 300 8.95 1.80 18.36
CA LEU A 300 7.96 1.62 19.43
C LEU A 300 8.60 1.13 20.73
N ARG A 301 9.54 0.17 20.67
CA ARG A 301 10.25 -0.33 21.85
C ARG A 301 11.12 0.75 22.51
N LYS A 302 11.73 1.61 21.70
CA LYS A 302 12.54 2.75 22.18
C LYS A 302 11.72 3.95 22.60
N LYS A 303 10.41 3.95 22.32
CA LYS A 303 9.52 5.11 22.51
C LYS A 303 9.99 6.33 21.70
N GLU A 304 10.61 6.09 20.55
CA GLU A 304 11.17 7.09 19.62
C GLU A 304 10.26 7.35 18.41
N LEU A 305 9.11 6.69 18.35
CA LEU A 305 8.10 6.92 17.32
C LEU A 305 7.41 8.29 17.53
#